data_AF-A0A6G5A708-F1
#
_entry.id   AF-A0A6G5A708-F1
#
_cell.length_a   1.000
_cell.length_b   1.000
_cell.length_c   1.000
_cell.angle_alpha   90.00
_cell.angle_beta   90.00
_cell.angle_gamma   90.00
#
_symmetry.space_group_name_H-M   'P 1'
#
loop_
_entity.id
_entity.type
_entity.pdbx_description
1 polymer ?
#
loop_
_entity_poly.entity_id
_entity_poly.type
_entity_poly.pdbx_seq_one_letter_code
_entity_poly.pdbx_strand_id
1 'polypeptide(L)'
;MSWSYNKESKKCENGFVCSNCKNRFDSEDECTSNCPMKRVKRPKWKNRNCRFWLINGGACQKTWLKFVKRLIHKMRRLLYYTGCELDAKKLFVYDFHTRRCRVAKKHQSEPSNDTWPKKEKPRGESSKARQRLREILANNTLPPGYSWPTADFVMHGNEFGGAQ
;
A
#
# COMPACT_ATOMS: atom_id res chain seq x y z
N MET A 1 -28.20 -39.55 -15.78
CA MET A 1 -27.25 -38.59 -16.41
C MET A 1 -27.83 -37.20 -16.25
N SER A 2 -26.99 -36.16 -16.20
CA SER A 2 -27.42 -34.76 -16.02
C SER A 2 -26.65 -33.85 -16.97
N TRP A 3 -27.20 -32.66 -17.20
CA TRP A 3 -26.59 -31.65 -18.05
C TRP A 3 -25.69 -30.71 -17.26
N SER A 4 -24.58 -30.31 -17.86
CA SER A 4 -23.66 -29.31 -17.28
C SER A 4 -23.07 -28.43 -18.37
N TYR A 5 -22.80 -27.16 -18.05
CA TYR A 5 -22.19 -26.25 -19.01
C TYR A 5 -20.66 -26.36 -18.94
N ASN A 6 -20.05 -26.74 -20.04
CA ASN A 6 -18.59 -26.78 -20.19
C ASN A 6 -18.09 -25.41 -20.67
N LYS A 7 -17.21 -24.78 -19.89
CA LYS A 7 -16.69 -23.43 -20.18
C LYS A 7 -15.72 -23.40 -21.35
N GLU A 8 -15.04 -24.53 -21.63
CA GLU A 8 -14.05 -24.63 -22.71
C GLU A 8 -14.74 -24.83 -24.05
N SER A 9 -15.64 -25.80 -24.15
CA SER A 9 -16.43 -26.06 -25.35
C SER A 9 -17.56 -25.05 -25.57
N LYS A 10 -17.93 -24.29 -24.52
CA LYS A 10 -19.05 -23.34 -24.47
C LYS A 10 -20.41 -23.98 -24.79
N LYS A 11 -20.58 -25.26 -24.44
CA LYS A 11 -21.79 -26.03 -24.70
C LYS A 11 -22.29 -26.72 -23.44
N CYS A 12 -23.57 -27.03 -23.44
CA CYS A 12 -24.17 -27.93 -22.47
C CYS A 12 -23.88 -29.36 -22.91
N GLU A 13 -23.27 -30.14 -22.02
CA GLU A 13 -22.86 -31.51 -22.24
C GLU A 13 -23.57 -32.41 -21.23
N ASN A 14 -24.05 -33.56 -21.70
CA ASN A 14 -24.73 -34.55 -20.87
C ASN A 14 -23.70 -35.56 -20.33
N GLY A 15 -23.71 -35.83 -19.02
CA GLY A 15 -22.75 -36.74 -18.41
C GLY A 15 -22.99 -37.01 -16.93
N PHE A 16 -21.92 -37.48 -16.27
CA PHE A 16 -21.89 -37.68 -14.82
C PHE A 16 -21.46 -36.38 -14.15
N VAL A 17 -22.41 -35.72 -13.50
CA VAL A 17 -22.20 -34.44 -12.80
C VAL A 17 -22.43 -34.65 -11.31
N CYS A 18 -21.62 -34.00 -10.48
CA CYS A 18 -21.81 -34.00 -9.03
C CYS A 18 -23.22 -33.54 -8.63
N SER A 19 -23.86 -34.27 -7.70
CA SER A 19 -25.27 -34.13 -7.35
C SER A 19 -25.67 -32.74 -6.84
N ASN A 20 -24.76 -32.05 -6.13
CA ASN A 20 -24.99 -30.77 -5.43
C ASN A 20 -24.22 -29.57 -6.02
N CYS A 21 -24.00 -29.57 -7.34
CA CYS A 21 -23.25 -28.52 -8.01
C CYS A 21 -24.20 -27.53 -8.72
N LYS A 22 -23.92 -26.21 -8.64
CA LYS A 22 -24.66 -25.16 -9.38
C LYS A 22 -24.63 -25.33 -10.90
N ASN A 23 -23.65 -26.08 -11.42
CA ASN A 23 -23.50 -26.40 -12.85
C ASN A 23 -24.07 -27.79 -13.17
N ARG A 24 -25.13 -28.21 -12.47
CA ARG A 24 -25.89 -29.42 -12.73
C ARG A 24 -27.32 -28.99 -13.05
N PHE A 25 -27.83 -29.46 -14.18
CA PHE A 25 -29.16 -29.19 -14.68
C PHE A 25 -29.84 -30.51 -15.04
N ASP A 26 -31.16 -30.57 -14.90
CA ASP A 26 -31.90 -31.80 -15.20
C ASP A 26 -32.25 -31.88 -16.69
N SER A 27 -32.21 -30.75 -17.42
CA SER A 27 -32.45 -30.70 -18.87
C SER A 27 -31.42 -29.85 -19.65
N GLU A 28 -31.29 -30.12 -20.94
CA GLU A 28 -30.48 -29.32 -21.87
C GLU A 28 -31.01 -27.88 -21.96
N ASP A 29 -32.33 -27.71 -22.02
CA ASP A 29 -32.99 -26.41 -22.09
C ASP A 29 -32.73 -25.57 -20.83
N GLU A 30 -32.75 -26.20 -19.65
CA GLU A 30 -32.40 -25.52 -18.40
C GLU A 30 -30.92 -25.13 -18.40
N CYS A 31 -30.04 -25.98 -18.91
CA CYS A 31 -28.62 -25.66 -19.02
C CYS A 31 -28.38 -24.50 -20.00
N THR A 32 -28.97 -24.54 -21.20
CA THR A 32 -28.78 -23.54 -22.27
C THR A 32 -29.51 -22.22 -22.00
N SER A 33 -30.61 -22.23 -21.24
CA SER A 33 -31.28 -21.00 -20.80
C SER A 33 -30.50 -20.28 -19.71
N ASN A 34 -29.87 -21.02 -18.79
CA ASN A 34 -29.05 -20.48 -17.70
C ASN A 34 -27.60 -20.19 -18.11
N CYS A 35 -27.07 -20.89 -19.12
CA CYS A 35 -25.70 -20.79 -19.58
C CYS A 35 -25.60 -20.62 -21.11
N PRO A 36 -24.68 -19.79 -21.64
CA PRO A 36 -23.72 -18.97 -20.91
C PRO A 36 -24.44 -17.86 -20.16
N MET A 37 -23.99 -17.57 -18.92
CA MET A 37 -24.48 -16.42 -18.16
C MET A 37 -24.44 -15.19 -19.07
N LYS A 38 -25.62 -14.70 -19.46
CA LYS A 38 -25.74 -13.49 -20.27
C LYS A 38 -24.91 -12.42 -19.58
N ARG A 39 -24.00 -11.77 -20.31
CA ARG A 39 -23.22 -10.66 -19.76
C ARG A 39 -24.20 -9.59 -19.29
N VAL A 40 -24.53 -9.60 -18.00
CA VAL A 40 -25.36 -8.57 -17.41
C VAL A 40 -24.60 -7.27 -17.63
N LYS A 41 -25.17 -6.36 -18.42
CA LYS A 41 -24.60 -5.03 -18.59
C LYS A 41 -24.55 -4.42 -17.21
N ARG A 42 -23.34 -4.21 -16.68
CA ARG A 42 -23.17 -3.54 -15.40
C ARG A 42 -23.86 -2.17 -15.49
N PRO A 43 -24.59 -1.75 -14.45
CA PRO A 43 -25.23 -0.45 -14.45
C PRO A 43 -24.18 0.64 -14.71
N LYS A 44 -24.51 1.60 -15.58
CA LYS A 44 -23.64 2.77 -15.83
C LYS A 44 -23.69 3.68 -14.59
N TRP A 45 -22.63 3.65 -13.80
CA TRP A 45 -22.51 4.49 -12.61
C TRP A 45 -22.23 5.95 -12.98
N LYS A 46 -23.13 6.86 -12.59
CA LYS A 46 -23.00 8.31 -12.91
C LYS A 46 -21.93 9.02 -12.06
N ASN A 47 -21.63 8.55 -10.84
CA ASN A 47 -20.72 9.22 -9.89
C ASN A 47 -19.72 8.25 -9.26
N ARG A 48 -18.67 7.88 -10.00
CA ARG A 48 -17.62 6.95 -9.54
C ARG A 48 -16.53 7.67 -8.70
N ASN A 49 -16.93 8.14 -7.53
CA ASN A 49 -16.02 8.82 -6.59
C ASN A 49 -15.18 7.82 -5.76
N CYS A 50 -14.33 8.35 -4.89
CA CYS A 50 -13.45 7.54 -4.03
C CYS A 50 -14.23 6.49 -3.20
N ARG A 51 -15.34 6.91 -2.58
CA ARG A 51 -16.18 6.03 -1.74
C ARG A 51 -16.90 4.97 -2.57
N PHE A 52 -17.35 5.32 -3.77
CA PHE A 52 -17.95 4.37 -4.70
C PHE A 52 -17.01 3.19 -4.96
N TRP A 53 -15.74 3.48 -5.30
CA TRP A 53 -14.75 2.42 -5.57
C TRP A 53 -14.26 1.67 -4.33
N LEU A 54 -14.37 2.27 -3.13
CA LEU A 54 -14.07 1.57 -1.88
C LEU A 54 -15.04 0.41 -1.62
N ILE A 55 -16.31 0.59 -1.99
CA ILE A 55 -17.39 -0.36 -1.71
C ILE A 55 -17.58 -1.33 -2.89
N ASN A 56 -17.46 -0.84 -4.13
CA ASN A 56 -17.83 -1.58 -5.34
C ASN A 56 -16.63 -2.09 -6.17
N GLY A 57 -15.39 -1.87 -5.71
CA GLY A 57 -14.18 -2.21 -6.46
C GLY A 57 -13.96 -3.72 -6.65
N GLY A 58 -14.21 -4.52 -5.61
CA GLY A 58 -14.17 -5.99 -5.67
C GLY A 58 -12.93 -6.55 -6.39
N ALA A 59 -13.13 -7.57 -7.22
CA ALA A 59 -12.06 -8.33 -7.87
C ALA A 59 -11.32 -7.59 -9.01
N CYS A 60 -11.88 -6.51 -9.57
CA CYS A 60 -11.21 -5.78 -10.67
C CYS A 60 -10.19 -4.74 -10.18
N GLN A 61 -10.20 -4.46 -8.88
CA GLN A 61 -9.41 -3.43 -8.25
C GLN A 61 -8.08 -4.00 -7.76
N LYS A 62 -6.99 -3.23 -7.96
CA LYS A 62 -5.73 -3.48 -7.26
C LYS A 62 -5.75 -2.74 -5.94
N THR A 63 -5.34 -3.37 -4.84
CA THR A 63 -5.31 -2.79 -3.49
C THR A 63 -3.98 -3.02 -2.79
N TRP A 64 -3.52 -2.06 -2.00
CA TRP A 64 -2.32 -2.20 -1.18
C TRP A 64 -2.42 -1.41 0.11
N LEU A 65 -2.00 -2.04 1.20
CA LEU A 65 -1.97 -1.46 2.53
C LEU A 65 -0.59 -0.88 2.80
N LYS A 66 -0.52 0.37 3.25
CA LYS A 66 0.74 1.00 3.69
C LYS A 66 0.60 1.53 5.11
N PHE A 67 1.66 1.37 5.88
CA PHE A 67 1.80 1.97 7.20
C PHE A 67 2.82 3.10 7.09
N VAL A 68 2.38 4.34 7.32
CA VAL A 68 3.23 5.53 7.20
C VAL A 68 3.47 6.11 8.59
N LYS A 69 4.75 6.22 8.99
CA LYS A 69 5.14 6.91 10.21
C LYS A 69 5.05 8.42 9.99
N ARG A 70 4.33 9.14 10.85
CA ARG A 70 4.40 10.61 10.91
C ARG A 70 5.34 11.06 12.02
N LEU A 71 5.80 12.31 11.92
CA LEU A 71 6.79 13.02 12.77
C LEU A 71 6.66 12.80 14.30
N ILE A 72 5.49 12.40 14.80
CA ILE A 72 5.26 12.09 16.22
C ILE A 72 4.50 10.75 16.29
N HIS A 73 5.25 9.65 16.22
CA HIS A 73 4.94 8.24 16.57
C HIS A 73 3.59 7.59 16.17
N LYS A 74 2.63 8.29 15.56
CA LYS A 74 1.37 7.70 15.09
C LYS A 74 1.57 7.07 13.72
N MET A 75 1.62 5.74 13.71
CA MET A 75 1.55 4.94 12.49
C MET A 75 0.17 5.13 11.84
N ARG A 76 0.14 5.65 10.61
CA ARG A 76 -1.09 5.74 9.82
C ARG A 76 -1.21 4.56 8.91
N ARG A 77 -2.28 3.78 9.08
CA ARG A 77 -2.69 2.76 8.13
C ARG A 77 -3.46 3.42 6.99
N LEU A 78 -2.98 3.24 5.76
CA LEU A 78 -3.55 3.76 4.52
C LEU A 78 -3.86 2.60 3.58
N LEU A 79 -5.09 2.53 3.07
CA LEU A 79 -5.45 1.63 1.97
C LEU A 79 -5.41 2.42 0.67
N TYR A 80 -4.58 1.99 -0.25
CA TYR A 80 -4.53 2.50 -1.60
C TYR A 80 -5.22 1.53 -2.54
N TYR A 81 -5.92 2.06 -3.54
CA TYR A 81 -6.63 1.23 -4.49
C TYR A 81 -6.97 1.94 -5.79
N THR A 82 -7.18 1.18 -6.86
CA THR A 82 -7.60 1.70 -8.18
C THR A 82 -9.11 1.69 -8.36
N GLY A 83 -9.63 2.43 -9.34
CA GLY A 83 -10.96 2.13 -9.88
C GLY A 83 -10.92 0.91 -10.80
N CYS A 84 -12.01 0.69 -11.53
CA CYS A 84 -12.07 -0.25 -12.65
C CYS A 84 -12.45 0.46 -13.94
N GLU A 85 -12.26 -0.23 -15.08
CA GLU A 85 -12.57 0.28 -16.41
C GLU A 85 -11.87 1.63 -16.66
N LEU A 86 -12.64 2.69 -16.93
CA LEU A 86 -12.15 4.04 -17.20
C LEU A 86 -11.39 4.66 -16.01
N ASP A 87 -11.65 4.19 -14.79
CA ASP A 87 -10.98 4.66 -13.58
C ASP A 87 -9.83 3.74 -13.14
N ALA A 88 -9.44 2.74 -13.94
CA ALA A 88 -8.35 1.81 -13.63
C ALA A 88 -6.99 2.52 -13.41
N LYS A 89 -6.81 3.70 -14.02
CA LYS A 89 -5.61 4.54 -13.86
C LYS A 89 -5.72 5.54 -12.69
N LYS A 90 -6.90 5.74 -12.12
CA LYS A 90 -7.09 6.64 -10.98
C LYS A 90 -6.69 5.92 -9.70
N LEU A 91 -5.88 6.60 -8.90
CA LEU A 91 -5.46 6.11 -7.60
C LEU A 91 -6.29 6.78 -6.51
N PHE A 92 -6.83 5.99 -5.60
CA PHE A 92 -7.56 6.43 -4.43
C PHE A 92 -6.82 6.01 -3.17
N VAL A 93 -7.03 6.78 -2.10
CA VAL A 93 -6.48 6.52 -0.76
C VAL A 93 -7.58 6.66 0.26
N TYR A 94 -7.70 5.63 1.10
CA TYR A 94 -8.48 5.64 2.32
C TYR A 94 -7.56 5.66 3.54
N ASP A 95 -7.71 6.68 4.38
CA ASP A 95 -6.99 6.82 5.64
C ASP A 95 -7.88 6.28 6.77
N PHE A 96 -7.43 5.18 7.41
CA PHE A 96 -8.21 4.51 8.46
C PHE A 96 -8.35 5.35 9.73
N HIS A 97 -7.36 6.19 10.04
CA HIS A 97 -7.41 7.03 11.24
C HIS A 97 -8.45 8.14 11.07
N THR A 98 -8.46 8.81 9.91
CA THR A 98 -9.40 9.92 9.67
C THR A 98 -10.74 9.45 9.11
N ARG A 99 -10.85 8.17 8.72
CA ARG A 99 -11.99 7.59 8.00
C ARG A 99 -12.34 8.38 6.74
N ARG A 100 -11.33 8.92 6.07
CA ARG A 100 -11.49 9.76 4.87
C ARG A 100 -10.89 9.09 3.65
N CYS A 101 -11.60 9.32 2.55
CA CYS A 101 -11.27 8.81 1.23
C CYS A 101 -10.93 10.00 0.33
N ARG A 102 -9.85 9.93 -0.45
CA ARG A 102 -9.49 10.95 -1.43
C ARG A 102 -8.82 10.35 -2.66
N VAL A 103 -8.89 11.07 -3.78
CA VAL A 103 -8.08 10.76 -4.96
C VAL A 103 -6.64 11.11 -4.64
N ALA A 104 -5.74 10.14 -4.80
CA ALA A 104 -4.32 10.39 -4.69
C ALA A 104 -3.86 11.19 -5.91
N LYS A 105 -3.26 12.35 -5.66
CA LYS A 105 -2.55 13.06 -6.72
C LYS A 105 -1.33 12.22 -7.08
N LYS A 106 -1.13 11.94 -8.38
CA LYS A 106 0.20 11.54 -8.84
C LYS A 106 1.12 12.69 -8.45
N HIS A 107 2.11 12.42 -7.60
CA HIS A 107 3.32 13.21 -7.72
C HIS A 107 3.79 12.90 -9.14
N GLN A 108 3.77 13.89 -10.04
CA GLN A 108 4.65 13.76 -11.19
C GLN A 108 6.03 13.66 -10.55
N SER A 109 6.61 12.46 -10.58
CA SER A 109 8.06 12.40 -10.57
C SER A 109 8.44 13.05 -11.90
N GLU A 110 8.66 14.37 -11.87
CA GLU A 110 9.54 14.97 -12.86
C GLU A 110 10.81 14.10 -12.90
N PRO A 111 11.33 13.77 -14.10
CA PRO A 111 12.63 13.14 -14.18
C PRO A 111 13.59 14.06 -13.45
N SER A 112 14.27 13.53 -12.43
CA SER A 112 15.26 14.25 -11.64
C SER A 112 16.43 14.64 -12.54
N ASN A 113 16.31 15.77 -13.23
CA ASN A 113 17.40 16.50 -13.86
C ASN A 113 17.48 17.88 -13.21
N ASP A 114 17.67 17.91 -11.88
CA ASP A 114 18.06 19.13 -11.17
C ASP A 114 19.59 19.27 -11.22
N THR A 115 20.08 19.81 -12.35
CA THR A 115 21.17 20.78 -12.27
C THR A 115 20.51 22.15 -12.17
N TRP A 116 21.10 23.07 -11.39
CA TRP A 116 20.76 24.50 -11.17
C TRP A 116 20.18 24.84 -9.77
N PRO A 117 20.52 26.02 -9.21
CA PRO A 117 21.48 26.14 -8.13
C PRO A 117 20.82 26.30 -6.74
N LYS A 118 21.54 25.89 -5.70
CA LYS A 118 21.14 26.10 -4.30
C LYS A 118 20.94 27.60 -4.03
N LYS A 119 19.68 28.02 -3.84
CA LYS A 119 19.34 29.29 -3.20
C LYS A 119 19.83 29.24 -1.75
N GLU A 120 20.89 29.99 -1.45
CA GLU A 120 21.34 30.21 -0.08
C GLU A 120 20.20 30.81 0.76
N LYS A 121 19.82 30.12 1.84
CA LYS A 121 18.98 30.71 2.88
C LYS A 121 19.87 31.53 3.84
N PRO A 122 19.36 32.64 4.41
CA PRO A 122 20.17 33.54 5.22
C PRO A 122 20.75 32.82 6.44
N ARG A 123 22.05 33.04 6.68
CA ARG A 123 22.77 32.60 7.89
C ARG A 123 22.22 33.34 9.11
N GLY A 124 21.36 32.68 9.88
CA GLY A 124 20.92 33.14 11.20
C GLY A 124 21.11 32.04 12.24
N GLU A 125 21.84 32.35 13.31
CA GLU A 125 22.10 31.63 14.59
C GLU A 125 22.57 30.17 14.55
N SER A 126 21.96 29.30 13.75
CA SER A 126 22.30 27.87 13.64
C SER A 126 23.75 27.64 13.17
N SER A 127 24.30 28.54 12.36
CA SER A 127 25.69 28.50 11.87
C SER A 127 26.70 28.77 12.99
N LYS A 128 26.40 29.68 13.93
CA LYS A 128 27.30 30.04 15.04
C LYS A 128 27.36 28.91 16.08
N ALA A 129 26.23 28.25 16.34
CA ALA A 129 26.18 27.09 17.24
C ALA A 129 27.02 25.91 16.69
N ARG A 130 26.93 25.63 15.38
CA ARG A 130 27.74 24.59 14.73
C ARG A 130 29.22 24.93 14.70
N GLN A 131 29.58 26.20 14.55
CA GLN A 131 30.97 26.64 14.57
C GLN A 131 31.58 26.52 15.96
N ARG A 132 30.86 26.94 17.01
CA ARG A 132 31.27 26.71 18.41
C ARG A 132 31.44 25.23 18.73
N LEU A 133 30.55 24.37 18.23
CA LEU A 133 30.69 22.92 18.44
C LEU A 133 31.98 22.36 17.82
N ARG A 134 32.38 22.86 16.64
CA ARG A 134 33.63 22.46 16.00
C ARG A 134 34.86 22.97 16.75
N GLU A 135 34.81 24.20 17.26
CA GLU A 135 35.90 24.77 18.08
C GLU A 135 36.08 23.99 19.39
N ILE A 136 34.99 23.61 20.05
CA ILE A 136 35.02 22.76 21.26
C ILE A 136 35.66 21.39 20.96
N LEU A 137 35.29 20.77 19.85
CA LEU A 137 35.86 19.48 19.42
C LEU A 137 37.33 19.59 19.02
N ALA A 138 37.73 20.69 18.36
CA ALA A 138 39.11 20.88 17.93
C ALA A 138 40.06 21.20 19.10
N ASN A 139 39.58 21.96 20.09
CA ASN A 139 40.40 22.44 21.20
C ASN A 139 40.19 21.64 22.50
N ASN A 140 39.39 20.57 22.47
CA ASN A 140 39.03 19.73 23.63
C ASN A 140 38.56 20.52 24.87
N THR A 141 38.05 21.74 24.68
CA THR A 141 37.68 22.64 25.77
C THR A 141 36.18 22.56 25.97
N LEU A 142 35.75 21.67 26.87
CA LEU A 142 34.34 21.56 27.23
C LEU A 142 33.88 22.85 27.95
N PRO A 143 32.62 23.29 27.73
CA PRO A 143 32.03 24.35 28.52
C PRO A 143 32.05 24.01 30.03
N PRO A 144 32.11 25.00 30.93
CA PRO A 144 32.07 24.76 32.37
C PRO A 144 30.83 23.92 32.74
N GLY A 145 31.04 22.80 33.43
CA GLY A 145 29.98 21.87 33.85
C GLY A 145 29.80 20.62 32.98
N TYR A 146 30.62 20.43 31.93
CA TYR A 146 30.64 19.20 31.13
C TYR A 146 31.97 18.45 31.32
N SER A 147 31.89 17.13 31.52
CA SER A 147 33.04 16.22 31.53
C SER A 147 32.99 15.30 30.33
N TRP A 148 34.16 14.92 29.79
CA TRP A 148 34.22 13.89 28.77
C TRP A 148 33.76 12.56 29.39
N PRO A 149 32.94 11.76 28.68
CA PRO A 149 32.65 10.41 29.13
C PRO A 149 33.96 9.63 29.16
N THR A 150 34.34 9.15 30.35
CA THR A 150 35.47 8.25 30.52
C THR A 150 35.22 7.00 29.69
N ALA A 151 36.18 6.66 28.84
CA ALA A 151 36.12 5.51 27.95
C ALA A 151 36.38 4.22 28.73
N ASP A 152 35.48 3.85 29.64
CA ASP A 152 35.40 2.52 30.20
C ASP A 152 34.09 1.90 29.70
N PHE A 153 34.09 1.38 28.47
CA PHE A 153 33.23 0.26 28.04
C PHE A 153 33.54 -0.07 26.57
N VAL A 154 34.60 -0.86 26.36
CA VAL A 154 34.73 -1.71 25.17
C VAL A 154 34.81 -3.17 25.63
N MET A 155 33.67 -3.83 25.49
CA MET A 155 33.46 -5.18 24.93
C MET A 155 34.46 -6.28 25.32
N HIS A 156 33.97 -7.37 25.93
CA HIS A 156 33.98 -8.70 25.30
C HIS A 156 33.12 -9.69 26.10
N GLY A 157 32.33 -10.47 25.38
CA GLY A 157 31.33 -11.40 25.91
C GLY A 157 31.93 -12.63 26.59
N ASN A 158 31.20 -13.11 27.60
CA ASN A 158 31.33 -14.46 28.15
C ASN A 158 30.06 -15.24 27.77
N GLU A 159 30.14 -16.01 26.68
CA GLU A 159 29.45 -17.30 26.60
C GLU A 159 30.46 -18.35 27.01
N PHE A 160 30.20 -19.08 28.10
CA PHE A 160 30.55 -20.47 28.41
C PHE A 160 30.44 -20.68 29.93
N GLY A 161 29.22 -20.94 30.39
CA GLY A 161 28.95 -21.91 31.46
C GLY A 161 28.05 -22.96 30.84
N GLY A 162 28.17 -24.26 31.07
CA GLY A 162 28.87 -25.04 32.08
C GLY A 162 28.05 -26.33 32.28
N ALA A 163 28.67 -27.35 32.87
CA ALA A 163 28.11 -28.66 33.25
C ALA A 163 27.98 -29.67 32.09
N GLN A 164 28.52 -30.89 32.16
CA GLN A 164 28.82 -31.76 33.31
C GLN A 164 30.06 -32.61 33.01
#